data_AF-A0A3M0DSY5-F1
#
_entry.id   AF-A0A3M0DSY5-F1
#
_cell.length_a   1.000
_cell.length_b   1.000
_cell.length_c   1.000
_cell.angle_alpha   90.00
_cell.angle_beta   90.00
_cell.angle_gamma   90.00
#
_symmetry.space_group_name_H-M   'P 1'
#
loop_
_entity.id
_entity.type
_entity.pdbx_description
1 polymer ?
#
loop_
_entity_poly.entity_id
_entity_poly.type
_entity_poly.pdbx_seq_one_letter_code
_entity_poly.pdbx_strand_id
1 'polypeptide(L)' 'MPSCQNCGSFVTDDYVRVFAPTGMTEPRVCPNCEDLVRDGADVRQARARRT' A
#
# COMPACT_ATOMS: atom_id res chain seq x y z
N MET A 1 -8.98 -10.71 -6.09
CA MET A 1 -8.94 -9.24 -6.03
C MET A 1 -7.95 -8.85 -4.96
N PRO A 2 -7.01 -7.94 -5.23
CA PRO A 2 -5.82 -7.78 -4.42
C PRO A 2 -6.09 -7.07 -3.08
N SER A 3 -5.23 -7.38 -2.10
CA SER A 3 -5.33 -6.84 -0.75
C SER A 3 -4.06 -6.08 -0.37
N CYS A 4 -4.22 -5.06 0.47
CA CYS A 4 -3.08 -4.37 1.07
C CYS A 4 -2.40 -5.28 2.11
N GLN A 5 -1.09 -5.48 1.98
CA GLN A 5 -0.35 -6.35 2.92
C GLN A 5 -0.24 -5.77 4.34
N ASN A 6 -0.47 -4.47 4.54
CA ASN A 6 -0.43 -3.85 5.87
C ASN A 6 -1.79 -3.90 6.60
N CYS A 7 -2.82 -3.29 6.02
CA CYS A 7 -4.12 -3.14 6.68
C CYS A 7 -5.18 -4.13 6.20
N GLY A 8 -4.87 -5.00 5.24
CA GLY A 8 -5.82 -5.97 4.66
C GLY A 8 -6.95 -5.35 3.85
N SER A 9 -6.98 -4.02 3.71
CA SER A 9 -8.00 -3.34 2.92
C SER A 9 -7.93 -3.76 1.46
N PHE A 10 -9.11 -3.86 0.87
CA PHE A 10 -9.28 -4.09 -0.56
C PHE A 10 -8.63 -2.98 -1.40
N VAL A 11 -7.97 -3.38 -2.49
CA VAL A 11 -7.45 -2.46 -3.52
C VAL A 11 -7.82 -2.97 -4.91
N THR A 12 -7.84 -2.06 -5.89
CA THR A 12 -8.13 -2.43 -7.28
C THR A 12 -6.90 -3.00 -7.98
N ASP A 13 -7.11 -3.83 -9.00
CA ASP A 13 -6.02 -4.35 -9.83
C ASP A 13 -5.22 -3.23 -10.52
N ASP A 14 -5.90 -2.14 -10.91
CA ASP A 14 -5.25 -0.94 -11.45
C ASP A 14 -4.30 -0.30 -10.43
N TYR A 15 -4.67 -0.28 -9.14
CA TYR A 15 -3.81 0.24 -8.09
C TYR A 15 -2.54 -0.61 -7.96
N VAL A 16 -2.67 -1.93 -7.99
CA VAL A 16 -1.52 -2.85 -7.93
C VAL A 16 -0.61 -2.64 -9.13
N ARG A 17 -1.16 -2.55 -10.33
CA ARG A 17 -0.38 -2.39 -11.57
C ARG A 17 0.51 -1.16 -11.56
N VAL A 18 0.09 -0.09 -10.89
CA VAL A 18 0.84 1.18 -10.82
C VAL A 18 1.77 1.23 -9.62
N PHE A 19 1.37 0.67 -8.48
CA PHE A 19 2.03 0.94 -7.20
C PHE A 19 2.71 -0.27 -6.57
N ALA A 20 2.46 -1.49 -7.03
CA ALA A 20 3.18 -2.67 -6.59
C ALA A 20 4.59 -2.70 -7.21
N PRO A 21 5.63 -3.08 -6.44
CA PRO A 21 6.95 -3.35 -6.98
C PRO A 21 6.91 -4.43 -8.07
N THR A 22 7.90 -4.41 -8.97
CA THR A 22 8.04 -5.44 -10.01
C THR A 22 8.07 -6.84 -9.40
N GLY A 23 7.22 -7.73 -9.90
CA GLY A 23 7.12 -9.11 -9.42
C GLY A 23 6.16 -9.32 -8.24
N MET A 24 5.53 -8.27 -7.73
CA MET A 24 4.47 -8.39 -6.71
C MET A 24 3.09 -8.17 -7.31
N THR A 25 2.13 -8.95 -6.80
CA THR A 25 0.70 -8.89 -7.16
C THR A 25 -0.15 -8.16 -6.12
N GLU A 26 0.48 -7.65 -5.06
CA GLU A 26 -0.19 -6.96 -3.96
C GLU A 26 0.66 -5.77 -3.50
N PRO A 27 0.05 -4.61 -3.19
CA PRO A 27 0.78 -3.47 -2.69
C PRO A 27 1.13 -3.68 -1.22
N ARG A 28 2.34 -3.24 -0.84
CA ARG A 28 2.81 -3.29 0.55
C ARG A 28 1.96 -2.43 1.49
N VAL A 29 1.60 -1.22 1.02
CA VAL A 29 0.81 -0.22 1.76
C VAL A 29 -0.11 0.48 0.77
N CYS A 30 -1.36 0.71 1.18
CA CYS A 30 -2.37 1.43 0.41
C CYS A 30 -2.65 2.81 1.05
N PRO A 31 -3.46 3.68 0.41
CA PRO A 31 -3.74 5.02 0.93
C PRO A 31 -4.51 5.01 2.26
N ASN A 32 -5.17 3.90 2.58
CA ASN A 32 -6.00 3.74 3.79
C ASN A 32 -5.18 3.29 5.02
N CYS A 33 -3.89 3.01 4.87
CA CYS A 33 -3.05 2.70 6.04
C CYS A 33 -2.88 3.95 6.91
N GLU A 34 -3.19 3.82 8.20
CA GLU A 34 -3.09 4.93 9.16
C GLU A 34 -1.65 5.18 9.63
N ASP A 35 -0.85 4.13 9.66
CA ASP A 35 0.43 4.02 10.37
C ASP A 35 1.64 3.98 9.43
N LEU A 36 1.47 3.43 8.22
CA LEU A 36 2.51 3.30 7.22
C LEU A 36 2.17 4.02 5.93
N VAL A 37 3.21 4.57 5.28
CA VAL A 37 3.09 5.30 4.02
C VAL A 37 4.15 4.81 3.04
N ARG A 38 3.76 4.67 1.78
CA ARG A 38 4.69 4.39 0.68
C ARG A 38 5.60 5.60 0.42
N ASP A 39 6.89 5.34 0.29
CA ASP A 39 7.93 6.33 -0.01
C ASP A 39 8.80 5.83 -1.17
N GLY A 40 8.41 6.20 -2.39
CA GLY A 40 9.04 5.68 -3.61
C GLY A 40 8.93 4.14 -3.71
N ALA A 41 10.10 3.49 -3.72
CA ALA A 41 10.24 2.04 -3.75
C ALA A 41 10.25 1.39 -2.35
N ASP A 42 10.01 2.15 -1.28
CA ASP A 42 9.99 1.67 0.10
C ASP A 42 8.74 2.07 0.88
N VAL A 43 8.69 1.63 2.15
CA VAL A 43 7.64 1.96 3.11
C VAL A 43 8.28 2.60 4.33
N ARG A 44 7.66 3.64 4.86
CA ARG A 44 8.08 4.30 6.09
C ARG A 44 6.90 4.50 7.02
N GLN A 45 7.19 4.81 8.29
CA GLN A 45 6.17 5.24 9.24
C GLN A 45 5.53 6.58 8.82
N ALA A 46 4.24 6.67 9.05
CA ALA A 46 3.49 7.91 8.93
C ALA A 46 3.98 8.91 9.99
N ARG A 47 4.08 10.19 9.61
CA ARG A 47 4.48 11.27 10.54
C ARG A 47 3.36 11.63 11.53
N ALA A 48 2.14 11.22 11.23
CA ALA A 48 0.95 11.33 12.06
C ALA A 48 -0.02 10.23 11.61
N ARG A 49 -0.91 9.76 12.51
CA ARG A 49 -1.97 8.83 12.12
C ARG A 49 -2.92 9.51 11.13
N ARG A 50 -3.24 8.81 10.05
CA ARG A 50 -4.28 9.22 9.11
C ARG A 50 -5.62 8.69 9.62
N THR A 51 -6.63 9.55 9.64
CA THR A 51 -8.03 9.24 10.02
C THR A 51 -8.93 9.49 8.84
#